data_AF-A0A0M2U214-F1
#
_entry.id   AF-A0A0M2U214-F1
#
_cell.length_a   1.000
_cell.length_b   1.000
_cell.length_c   1.000
_cell.angle_alpha   90.00
_cell.angle_beta   90.00
_cell.angle_gamma   90.00
#
_symmetry.space_group_name_H-M   'P 1'
#
loop_
_entity.id
_entity.type
_entity.pdbx_description
1 polymer ?
#
loop_
_entity_poly.entity_id
_entity_poly.type
_entity_poly.pdbx_seq_one_letter_code
_entity_poly.pdbx_strand_id
1 'polypeptide(L)'
;MHPQISFIPFNNPRRQRCDCCDRTQPLEQKVFLLMGGELVGDLELCRPCAEVLAALMGKVSEDGGWTVEQEWRFGQGGENHGRNPGQSG
;
A
#
# COMPACT_ATOMS: atom_id res chain seq x y z
N MET A 1 -12.14 -1.32 -14.82
CA MET A 1 -10.74 -1.67 -15.14
C MET A 1 -10.10 -2.13 -13.83
N HIS A 2 -9.63 -3.38 -13.75
CA HIS A 2 -9.11 -3.94 -12.49
C HIS A 2 -7.60 -3.70 -12.39
N PRO A 3 -7.07 -3.29 -11.22
CA PRO A 3 -5.64 -3.19 -11.02
C PRO A 3 -5.00 -4.58 -11.07
N GLN A 4 -3.84 -4.68 -11.71
CA GLN A 4 -3.01 -5.89 -11.74
C GLN A 4 -1.71 -5.61 -11.01
N ILE A 5 -1.14 -6.62 -10.35
CA ILE A 5 0.11 -6.49 -9.61
C ILE A 5 1.07 -7.60 -10.02
N SER A 6 2.34 -7.24 -10.25
CA SER A 6 3.43 -8.19 -10.49
C SER A 6 4.50 -8.07 -9.42
N PHE A 7 4.97 -9.20 -8.90
CA PHE A 7 6.01 -9.27 -7.89
C PHE A 7 7.32 -9.79 -8.51
N ILE A 8 8.42 -9.11 -8.23
CA ILE A 8 9.76 -9.55 -8.62
C ILE A 8 10.63 -9.59 -7.36
N PRO A 9 11.17 -10.76 -6.97
CA PRO A 9 12.08 -10.83 -5.84
C PRO A 9 13.40 -10.13 -6.16
N PHE A 10 13.96 -9.42 -5.19
CA PHE A 10 15.31 -8.88 -5.34
C PHE A 10 16.34 -10.01 -5.20
N ASN A 11 17.27 -10.10 -6.16
CA ASN A 11 18.38 -11.04 -6.09
C ASN A 11 19.33 -10.77 -4.91
N ASN A 12 19.36 -9.54 -4.40
CA ASN A 12 20.15 -9.18 -3.23
C ASN A 12 19.37 -8.15 -2.37
N PRO A 13 18.79 -8.56 -1.23
CA PRO A 13 17.99 -7.68 -0.39
C PRO A 13 18.82 -6.49 0.11
N ARG A 14 18.37 -5.28 -0.20
CA ARG A 14 19.01 -4.05 0.27
C ARG A 14 18.28 -3.51 1.50
N ARG A 15 19.04 -3.05 2.50
CA ARG A 15 18.48 -2.35 3.65
C ARG A 15 18.08 -0.92 3.25
N GLN A 16 16.80 -0.71 3.02
CA GLN A 16 16.24 0.59 2.64
C GLN A 16 14.89 0.79 3.35
N ARG A 17 14.30 1.98 3.19
CA ARG A 17 12.96 2.28 3.73
C ARG A 17 11.92 1.53 2.90
N CYS A 18 11.08 0.74 3.55
CA CYS A 18 9.95 0.06 2.90
C CYS A 18 8.87 1.08 2.53
N ASP A 19 8.37 1.04 1.30
CA ASP A 19 7.34 1.99 0.82
C ASP A 19 5.98 1.82 1.50
N CYS A 20 5.74 0.67 2.16
CA CYS A 20 4.48 0.39 2.84
C CYS A 20 4.52 0.74 4.35
N CYS A 21 5.52 0.26 5.08
CA CYS A 21 5.56 0.43 6.53
C CYS A 21 6.60 1.44 7.03
N ASP A 22 7.30 2.12 6.13
CA ASP A 22 8.30 3.17 6.41
C ASP A 22 9.47 2.77 7.31
N ARG A 23 9.62 1.47 7.61
CA ARG A 23 10.73 0.95 8.41
C ARG A 23 11.94 0.68 7.52
N THR A 24 13.11 1.07 7.99
CA THR A 24 14.38 0.73 7.34
C THR A 24 14.76 -0.72 7.64
N GLN A 25 14.69 -1.58 6.63
CA GLN A 25 14.91 -3.02 6.76
C GLN A 25 15.24 -3.64 5.39
N PRO A 26 15.62 -4.92 5.31
CA PRO A 26 15.80 -5.57 4.01
C PRO A 26 14.51 -5.53 3.18
N LEU A 27 14.61 -4.99 1.97
CA LEU A 27 13.55 -5.07 0.96
C LEU A 27 13.78 -6.31 0.12
N GLU A 28 12.72 -7.09 -0.06
CA GLU A 28 12.78 -8.42 -0.70
C GLU A 28 12.00 -8.47 -2.01
N GLN A 29 11.09 -7.52 -2.24
CA GLN A 29 10.18 -7.53 -3.39
C GLN A 29 10.13 -6.15 -4.07
N LYS A 30 10.28 -6.14 -5.40
CA LYS A 30 9.84 -5.06 -6.28
C LYS A 30 8.44 -5.40 -6.77
N VAL A 31 7.51 -4.48 -6.61
CA VAL A 31 6.11 -4.66 -6.98
C VAL A 31 5.76 -3.65 -8.06
N PHE A 32 5.19 -4.11 -9.17
CA PHE A 32 4.69 -3.25 -10.24
C PHE A 32 3.16 -3.21 -10.21
N LEU A 33 2.61 -2.01 -10.26
CA LEU A 33 1.17 -1.74 -10.31
C LEU A 33 0.79 -1.43 -11.74
N LEU A 34 -0.11 -2.22 -12.32
CA LEU A 34 -0.62 -2.01 -13.67
C LEU A 34 -2.11 -1.69 -13.68
N MET A 35 -2.51 -0.78 -14.57
CA MET A 35 -3.90 -0.41 -14.80
C MET A 35 -4.17 -0.45 -16.30
N GLY A 36 -5.09 -1.32 -16.74
CA GLY A 36 -5.35 -1.46 -18.17
C GLY A 36 -4.18 -1.99 -19.00
N GLY A 37 -3.21 -2.66 -18.35
CA GLY A 37 -1.98 -3.13 -18.99
C GLY A 37 -0.84 -2.09 -18.99
N GLU A 38 -1.09 -0.87 -18.54
CA GLU A 38 -0.07 0.16 -18.43
C GLU A 38 0.53 0.20 -17.01
N LEU A 39 1.85 0.39 -16.93
CA LEU A 39 2.54 0.58 -15.66
C LEU A 39 2.18 1.95 -15.08
N VAL A 40 1.55 1.97 -13.90
CA VAL A 40 1.16 3.21 -13.22
C VAL A 40 2.08 3.55 -12.03
N GLY A 41 2.86 2.58 -11.55
CA GLY A 41 3.83 2.81 -10.47
C GLY A 41 4.46 1.53 -9.96
N ASP A 42 5.39 1.69 -9.03
CA ASP A 42 6.11 0.60 -8.40
C ASP A 42 6.31 0.83 -6.90
N LEU A 43 6.54 -0.26 -6.16
CA LEU A 43 6.82 -0.26 -4.73
C LEU A 43 8.01 -1.20 -4.43
N GLU A 44 8.85 -0.81 -3.48
CA GLU A 44 9.87 -1.67 -2.89
C GLU A 44 9.46 -2.06 -1.46
N LEU A 45 9.15 -3.34 -1.28
CA LEU A 45 8.53 -3.84 -0.06
C LEU A 45 9.45 -4.82 0.68
N CYS A 46 9.38 -4.78 2.00
CA CYS A 46 9.84 -5.89 2.83
C CYS A 46 8.88 -7.08 2.68
N ARG A 47 9.35 -8.29 3.01
CA ARG A 47 8.55 -9.51 2.93
C ARG A 47 7.18 -9.42 3.61
N PRO A 48 7.06 -8.98 4.88
CA PRO A 48 5.75 -8.89 5.53
C PRO A 48 4.75 -7.99 4.79
N CYS A 49 5.21 -6.86 4.26
CA CYS A 49 4.35 -5.94 3.52
C CYS A 49 3.94 -6.53 2.15
N ALA A 50 4.86 -7.23 1.48
CA ALA A 50 4.54 -7.90 0.23
C ALA A 50 3.52 -9.04 0.41
N GLU A 51 3.65 -9.83 1.49
CA GLU A 51 2.70 -10.89 1.84
C GLU A 51 1.29 -10.35 2.10
N VAL A 52 1.19 -9.24 2.86
CA VAL A 52 -0.09 -8.57 3.12
C VAL A 52 -0.70 -8.04 1.82
N LEU A 53 0.08 -7.40 0.96
CA LEU A 53 -0.41 -6.89 -0.32
C LEU A 53 -0.90 -8.03 -1.23
N ALA A 54 -0.17 -9.15 -1.31
CA ALA A 54 -0.60 -10.32 -2.07
C ALA A 54 -1.92 -10.90 -1.54
N ALA A 55 -2.08 -10.98 -0.21
CA ALA A 55 -3.32 -11.44 0.41
C ALA A 55 -4.51 -10.51 0.12
N LEU A 56 -4.29 -9.18 0.14
CA LEU A 56 -5.32 -8.21 -0.23
C LEU A 56 -5.75 -8.36 -1.69
N MET A 57 -4.80 -8.52 -2.61
CA MET A 57 -5.10 -8.72 -4.04
C MET A 57 -5.82 -10.04 -4.33
N GLY A 58 -5.50 -11.10 -3.60
CA GLY A 58 -6.24 -12.37 -3.67
C GLY A 58 -7.72 -12.15 -3.38
N LYS A 59 -8.03 -11.47 -2.27
CA LYS A 59 -9.41 -11.16 -1.88
C LYS A 59 -10.14 -10.28 -2.88
N VAL A 60 -9.47 -9.25 -3.42
CA VAL A 60 -10.06 -8.34 -4.42
C VAL A 60 -10.43 -9.09 -5.71
N SER A 61 -9.63 -10.09 -6.08
CA SER A 61 -9.88 -10.90 -7.27
C SER A 61 -11.07 -11.85 -7.09
N GLU A 62 -11.35 -12.27 -5.85
CA GLU A 62 -12.47 -13.16 -5.50
C GLU A 62 -13.80 -12.40 -5.33
N ASP A 63 -13.77 -11.24 -4.66
CA ASP A 63 -14.98 -10.50 -4.27
C ASP A 63 -15.46 -9.47 -5.33
N GLY A 64 -14.75 -9.35 -6.46
CA GLY A 64 -15.20 -8.55 -7.61
C GLY A 64 -15.13 -7.02 -7.41
N GLY A 65 -14.50 -6.53 -6.34
CA GLY A 65 -14.34 -5.10 -6.10
C GLY A 65 -13.72 -4.75 -4.75
N TRP A 66 -13.31 -3.50 -4.61
CA TRP A 66 -12.89 -2.92 -3.34
C TRP A 66 -14.11 -2.37 -2.60
N THR A 67 -14.39 -2.86 -1.39
CA THR A 67 -15.33 -2.21 -0.49
C THR A 67 -14.59 -1.13 0.28
N VAL A 68 -14.81 0.13 -0.08
CA VAL A 68 -14.33 1.26 0.73
C VAL A 68 -15.24 1.37 1.95
N GLU A 69 -14.79 0.85 3.10
CA GLU A 69 -15.55 0.96 4.35
C GLU A 69 -15.70 2.43 4.80
N GLN A 70 -14.69 3.25 4.53
CA GLN A 70 -14.71 4.67 4.88
C GLN A 70 -13.85 5.49 3.90
N GLU A 71 -14.47 6.45 3.22
CA GLU A 71 -13.78 7.39 2.33
C GLU A 71 -13.35 8.62 3.14
N TRP A 72 -12.04 8.84 3.26
CA TRP A 72 -11.50 10.06 3.84
C TRP A 72 -11.46 11.16 2.79
N ARG A 73 -12.45 12.06 2.84
CA ARG A 73 -12.42 13.30 2.06
C ARG A 73 -11.63 14.34 2.83
N PHE A 74 -10.38 14.56 2.43
CA PHE A 74 -9.63 15.72 2.86
C PHE A 74 -10.36 16.96 2.33
N GLY A 75 -11.17 17.58 3.19
CA GLY A 75 -11.84 18.84 2.88
C GLY A 75 -10.80 19.91 2.52
N GLN A 76 -11.17 20.75 1.56
CA GLN A 76 -10.41 21.94 1.13
C GLN A 76 -9.74 22.61 2.33
N GLY A 77 -8.43 22.86 2.21
CA GLY A 77 -7.62 23.47 3.25
C GLY A 77 -8.33 24.67 3.89
N GLY A 78 -8.77 24.46 5.12
CA GLY A 78 -9.34 25.47 5.99
C GLY A 78 -8.72 25.25 7.37
N GLU A 79 -7.87 26.19 7.77
CA GLU A 79 -7.20 26.26 9.05
C GLU A 79 -8.18 25.98 10.21
N ASN A 80 -7.84 25.08 11.13
CA ASN A 80 -7.54 25.43 12.53
C ASN A 80 -7.53 24.23 13.50
N HIS A 81 -6.49 24.26 14.34
CA HIS A 81 -6.38 23.82 15.73
C HIS A 81 -6.80 22.39 16.12
N GLY A 82 -5.77 21.53 16.13
CA GLY A 82 -5.42 20.63 17.23
C GLY A 82 -6.52 20.19 18.20
N ARG A 83 -6.97 18.95 18.03
CA ARG A 83 -7.42 18.13 19.17
C ARG A 83 -7.09 16.66 18.91
N ASN A 84 -6.19 16.13 19.73
CA ASN A 84 -5.80 14.72 19.74
C ASN A 84 -6.95 13.90 20.41
N PRO A 85 -7.44 12.80 19.83
CA PRO A 85 -8.47 11.98 20.46
C PRO A 85 -7.81 11.01 21.44
N GLY A 86 -7.64 11.47 22.69
CA GLY A 86 -7.00 10.66 23.73
C GLY A 86 -7.09 11.24 25.15
N GLN A 87 -8.08 12.08 25.43
CA GLN A 87 -8.39 12.48 26.81
C GLN A 87 -9.80 12.00 27.16
N SER A 88 -9.84 10.83 27.78
CA SER A 88 -11.00 10.34 28.54
C SER A 88 -11.02 11.10 29.87
N GLY A 89 -12.14 11.77 30.15
CA GLY A 89 -12.51 12.20 31.51
C GLY A 89 -13.24 11.09 32.25
#